data_AF-A0A961DB89-F1
#
_entry.id   AF-A0A961DB89-F1
#
_cell.length_a   1.000
_cell.length_b   1.000
_cell.length_c   1.000
_cell.angle_alpha   90.00
_cell.angle_beta   90.00
_cell.angle_gamma   90.00
#
_symmetry.space_group_name_H-M   'P 1'
#
loop_
_entity.id
_entity.type
_entity.pdbx_description
1 polymer ?
#
loop_
_entity_poly.entity_id
_entity_poly.type
_entity_poly.pdbx_seq_one_letter_code
_entity_poly.pdbx_strand_id
1 'polypeptide(L)'
;MKRHAFLSAAGALALIISLNSCGKSEQPAAAKPAAPEPVAEKPAAAPAPAPAAEPDKPKEPVIAAAPVDLNGFGSDEPAEREGEPERGVIIVEPKDIKQMSAQHWEQFDCTNFTAKRWGRYEVRVTYTLKHATLGSQFRFGQQPLKKTLTASHQPKRAVYGTVYIDKPGTYPFALFAAATGAEAGLAIHQVAFVPAPEGPAPEQAADGSVVLEAGSATTWSENMRYEPKPEKNCLGFWTSEDDFAEWDFDVVKPGRYKVTVVHGCGTGNEGSEVAVKVGEQELKFTVKDTGGFQKWSELPVGEVEIKSAGKTRLVIDPVTKAKSAVLDVRKVLLTPVG
;
A
#
# COMPACT_ATOMS: atom_id res chain seq x y z
N MET A 1 -40.43 39.66 0.47
CA MET A 1 -40.35 41.01 1.07
C MET A 1 -39.61 40.93 2.38
N LYS A 2 -38.43 41.55 2.47
CA LYS A 2 -37.82 42.16 3.67
C LYS A 2 -36.45 42.71 3.24
N ARG A 3 -36.38 44.04 3.13
CA ARG A 3 -35.16 44.84 2.98
C ARG A 3 -35.01 45.64 4.27
N HIS A 4 -33.86 45.58 4.91
CA HIS A 4 -33.30 46.61 5.81
C HIS A 4 -31.78 46.39 5.77
N ALA A 5 -30.99 47.28 5.19
CA ALA A 5 -30.60 48.65 5.59
C ALA A 5 -29.18 48.60 6.18
N PHE A 6 -28.25 49.17 5.41
CA PHE A 6 -26.86 49.45 5.76
C PHE A 6 -26.75 50.40 6.95
N LEU A 7 -25.72 50.20 7.80
CA LEU A 7 -25.06 51.30 8.52
C LEU A 7 -23.55 51.01 8.61
N SER A 8 -22.77 52.07 8.45
CA SER A 8 -21.30 52.16 8.34
C SER A 8 -20.70 52.73 9.64
N ALA A 9 -19.46 52.35 9.98
CA ALA A 9 -18.38 53.16 10.61
C ALA A 9 -17.23 52.21 11.05
N ALA A 10 -16.03 52.26 10.46
CA ALA A 10 -14.93 53.22 10.64
C ALA A 10 -13.98 52.87 11.81
N GLY A 11 -12.68 52.75 11.52
CA GLY A 11 -11.62 52.71 12.54
C GLY A 11 -10.33 52.00 12.10
N ALA A 12 -9.46 52.69 11.34
CA ALA A 12 -8.08 52.31 11.12
C ALA A 12 -7.19 53.52 11.41
N LEU A 13 -6.19 53.40 12.30
CA LEU A 13 -4.82 53.96 12.18
C LEU A 13 -4.04 53.73 13.49
N ALA A 14 -2.82 53.18 13.41
CA ALA A 14 -1.67 53.63 14.21
C ALA A 14 -0.38 53.00 13.68
N LEU A 15 0.43 53.82 13.01
CA LEU A 15 1.83 53.60 12.68
C LEU A 15 2.65 54.53 13.61
N ILE A 16 3.60 54.01 14.38
CA ILE A 16 4.63 54.83 15.04
C ILE A 16 5.99 54.18 14.86
N ILE A 17 6.89 54.96 14.26
CA ILE A 17 8.33 54.76 14.07
C ILE A 17 9.06 55.29 15.31
N SER A 18 10.17 54.67 15.75
CA SER A 18 11.30 55.39 16.38
C SER A 18 12.60 54.57 16.36
N LEU A 19 13.71 55.29 16.18
CA LEU A 19 15.07 54.88 15.84
C LEU A 19 16.03 54.79 17.05
N ASN A 20 17.10 54.00 16.87
CA ASN A 20 18.49 54.10 17.35
C ASN A 20 18.84 54.23 18.85
N SER A 21 19.80 53.40 19.31
CA SER A 21 21.17 53.86 19.67
C SER A 21 22.10 52.69 20.07
N CYS A 22 23.40 52.88 19.84
CA CYS A 22 24.51 51.94 20.00
C CYS A 22 25.42 52.42 21.15
N GLY A 23 26.02 51.51 21.93
CA GLY A 23 27.03 51.83 22.95
C GLY A 23 27.63 50.58 23.60
N LYS A 24 28.95 50.57 23.80
CA LYS A 24 29.83 49.41 24.08
C LYS A 24 30.69 49.67 25.33
N SER A 25 31.29 48.57 25.85
CA SER A 25 32.42 48.42 26.81
C SER A 25 32.12 48.60 28.32
N GLU A 26 32.79 47.99 29.32
CA GLU A 26 33.88 47.00 29.51
C GLU A 26 33.84 46.49 31.00
N GLN A 27 34.50 45.36 31.34
CA GLN A 27 34.69 44.80 32.71
C GLN A 27 36.04 45.31 33.31
N PRO A 28 36.37 45.25 34.65
CA PRO A 28 36.94 44.01 35.27
C PRO A 28 36.86 43.83 36.84
N ALA A 29 37.25 42.61 37.31
CA ALA A 29 37.98 42.22 38.55
C ALA A 29 37.41 42.49 39.98
N ALA A 30 37.69 41.78 41.09
CA ALA A 30 38.40 40.52 41.46
C ALA A 30 38.20 40.24 42.99
N ALA A 31 38.56 39.03 43.44
CA ALA A 31 39.16 38.66 44.75
C ALA A 31 38.49 37.54 45.61
N LYS A 32 39.28 36.49 45.86
CA LYS A 32 39.37 35.58 47.04
C LYS A 32 40.82 35.76 47.59
N PRO A 33 41.33 35.20 48.72
CA PRO A 33 40.78 34.21 49.68
C PRO A 33 41.17 34.45 51.19
N ALA A 34 40.77 33.56 52.12
CA ALA A 34 41.58 33.14 53.29
C ALA A 34 40.98 31.87 53.98
N ALA A 35 41.85 30.94 54.39
CA ALA A 35 41.66 29.77 55.27
C ALA A 35 42.52 29.99 56.56
N PRO A 36 42.83 29.04 57.49
CA PRO A 36 42.51 27.60 57.63
C PRO A 36 42.25 27.12 59.12
N GLU A 37 41.86 25.86 59.40
CA GLU A 37 42.57 24.75 60.13
C GLU A 37 41.61 24.02 61.16
N PRO A 38 41.96 22.91 61.88
CA PRO A 38 41.82 21.51 61.43
C PRO A 38 41.19 20.47 62.45
N VAL A 39 40.72 19.33 61.90
CA VAL A 39 40.75 17.90 62.35
C VAL A 39 40.43 17.45 63.82
N ALA A 40 39.44 16.54 64.00
CA ALA A 40 39.58 15.16 64.56
C ALA A 40 38.23 14.42 64.88
N GLU A 41 38.16 13.11 64.56
CA GLU A 41 37.10 12.07 64.80
C GLU A 41 36.86 11.74 66.29
N LYS A 42 35.79 11.06 66.78
CA LYS A 42 35.14 9.73 66.50
C LYS A 42 33.93 9.60 67.50
N PRO A 43 33.09 8.52 67.65
CA PRO A 43 32.83 7.28 66.89
C PRO A 43 31.33 6.93 66.63
N ALA A 44 31.13 5.85 65.86
CA ALA A 44 29.90 5.34 65.24
C ALA A 44 28.89 4.61 66.15
N ALA A 45 27.62 4.54 65.69
CA ALA A 45 26.65 3.50 66.07
C ALA A 45 25.68 3.13 64.91
N ALA A 46 25.71 1.83 64.57
CA ALA A 46 24.73 0.95 63.91
C ALA A 46 24.16 1.26 62.49
N PRO A 47 24.11 0.25 61.58
CA PRO A 47 23.70 0.44 60.19
C PRO A 47 22.17 0.40 60.03
N ALA A 48 21.64 1.33 59.25
CA ALA A 48 20.28 1.31 58.74
C ALA A 48 20.31 1.19 57.18
N PRO A 49 19.27 0.62 56.57
CA PRO A 49 19.34 -0.11 55.30
C PRO A 49 19.52 0.79 54.06
N ALA A 50 20.01 0.16 52.98
CA ALA A 50 20.34 0.79 51.71
C ALA A 50 19.20 1.67 51.14
N PRO A 51 19.51 2.85 50.56
CA PRO A 51 18.52 3.69 49.91
C PRO A 51 18.03 3.03 48.60
N ALA A 52 16.72 3.13 48.41
CA ALA A 52 15.95 2.54 47.32
C ALA A 52 16.49 2.94 45.92
N ALA A 53 16.41 2.00 44.99
CA ALA A 53 16.66 2.23 43.58
C ALA A 53 15.73 3.33 43.04
N GLU A 54 16.31 4.29 42.31
CA GLU A 54 15.56 5.32 41.61
C GLU A 54 14.61 4.69 40.57
N PRO A 55 13.39 5.22 40.40
CA PRO A 55 12.44 4.71 39.43
C PRO A 55 12.95 4.97 38.00
N ASP A 56 12.97 3.90 37.21
CA ASP A 56 13.36 3.88 35.81
C ASP A 56 12.50 4.87 35.01
N LYS A 57 13.14 5.87 34.39
CA LYS A 57 12.44 6.84 33.54
C LYS A 57 11.86 6.10 32.33
N PRO A 58 10.63 6.42 31.87
CA PRO A 58 10.09 5.81 30.68
C PRO A 58 11.00 6.12 29.49
N LYS A 59 11.54 5.07 28.85
CA LYS A 59 12.21 5.23 27.56
C LYS A 59 11.19 5.79 26.58
N GLU A 60 11.47 6.97 26.03
CA GLU A 60 10.71 7.52 24.92
C GLU A 60 10.61 6.45 23.81
N PRO A 61 9.44 6.31 23.16
CA PRO A 61 9.30 5.38 22.07
C PRO A 61 10.24 5.82 20.94
N VAL A 62 11.34 5.09 20.80
CA VAL A 62 12.23 5.22 19.65
C VAL A 62 11.43 4.67 18.47
N ILE A 63 10.78 5.56 17.73
CA ILE A 63 10.23 5.22 16.41
C ILE A 63 11.46 4.81 15.59
N ALA A 64 11.58 3.52 15.29
CA ALA A 64 12.58 3.03 14.37
C ALA A 64 12.33 3.75 13.04
N ALA A 65 13.17 4.74 12.73
CA ALA A 65 13.08 5.46 11.47
C ALA A 65 13.44 4.46 10.38
N ALA A 66 12.43 3.93 9.71
CA ALA A 66 12.62 3.34 8.39
C ALA A 66 13.39 4.38 7.54
N PRO A 67 14.35 3.95 6.70
CA PRO A 67 15.08 4.87 5.85
C PRO A 67 14.09 5.74 5.08
N VAL A 68 14.19 7.06 5.26
CA VAL A 68 13.32 8.02 4.59
C VAL A 68 13.74 8.04 3.13
N ASP A 69 12.87 7.54 2.23
CA ASP A 69 13.09 7.67 0.79
C ASP A 69 12.93 9.14 0.38
N LEU A 70 14.07 9.84 0.29
CA LEU A 70 14.12 11.23 -0.15
C LEU A 70 13.77 11.39 -1.63
N ASN A 71 13.77 10.32 -2.44
CA ASN A 71 13.38 10.38 -3.85
C ASN A 71 11.86 10.50 -4.04
N GLY A 72 11.08 10.18 -3.01
CA GLY A 72 9.62 10.33 -2.98
C GLY A 72 9.14 11.71 -2.53
N PHE A 73 10.03 12.63 -2.15
CA PHE A 73 9.63 13.92 -1.59
C PHE A 73 8.87 14.78 -2.63
N GLY A 74 7.58 15.01 -2.39
CA GLY A 74 6.68 15.72 -3.33
C GLY A 74 6.07 14.84 -4.43
N SER A 75 6.18 13.51 -4.32
CA SER A 75 5.57 12.55 -5.24
C SER A 75 4.28 11.99 -4.65
N ASP A 76 3.17 12.08 -5.39
CA ASP A 76 1.89 11.43 -5.03
C ASP A 76 1.86 9.94 -5.47
N GLU A 77 3.02 9.34 -5.69
CA GLU A 77 3.09 7.93 -6.10
C GLU A 77 2.89 7.04 -4.87
N PRO A 78 2.11 5.95 -4.98
CA PRO A 78 2.04 4.95 -3.92
C PRO A 78 3.44 4.43 -3.58
N ALA A 79 3.70 4.20 -2.29
CA ALA A 79 4.94 3.58 -1.85
C ALA A 79 5.08 2.19 -2.49
N GLU A 80 6.29 1.89 -2.98
CA GLU A 80 6.55 0.57 -3.56
C GLU A 80 6.49 -0.51 -2.48
N ARG A 81 5.81 -1.61 -2.82
CA ARG A 81 5.79 -2.80 -1.97
C ARG A 81 7.08 -3.57 -2.18
N GLU A 82 7.84 -3.78 -1.11
CA GLU A 82 8.96 -4.71 -1.10
C GLU A 82 8.46 -6.15 -1.31
N GLY A 83 9.14 -6.91 -2.17
CA GLY A 83 8.77 -8.29 -2.50
C GLY A 83 7.39 -8.42 -3.14
N GLU A 84 6.95 -7.43 -3.92
CA GLU A 84 5.72 -7.54 -4.70
C GLU A 84 5.80 -8.75 -5.65
N PRO A 85 4.75 -9.60 -5.71
CA PRO A 85 4.78 -10.76 -6.60
C PRO A 85 4.77 -10.36 -8.08
N GLU A 86 5.36 -11.21 -8.92
CA GLU A 86 5.40 -10.97 -10.37
C GLU A 86 4.34 -11.79 -11.13
N ARG A 87 3.72 -12.77 -10.47
CA ARG A 87 2.82 -13.72 -11.14
C ARG A 87 1.54 -13.03 -11.62
N GLY A 88 1.28 -13.12 -12.92
CA GLY A 88 0.13 -12.46 -13.53
C GLY A 88 0.36 -11.00 -13.92
N VAL A 89 1.55 -10.44 -13.62
CA VAL A 89 1.97 -9.14 -14.17
C VAL A 89 2.26 -9.30 -15.66
N ILE A 90 1.64 -8.45 -16.48
CA ILE A 90 1.91 -8.41 -17.93
C ILE A 90 2.86 -7.25 -18.19
N ILE A 91 4.06 -7.57 -18.67
CA ILE A 91 5.11 -6.59 -18.96
C ILE A 91 5.18 -6.34 -20.48
N VAL A 92 5.19 -5.07 -20.85
CA VAL A 92 5.41 -4.60 -22.22
C VAL A 92 6.75 -3.86 -22.26
N GLU A 93 7.68 -4.42 -23.02
CA GLU A 93 9.04 -3.91 -23.15
C GLU A 93 9.11 -2.78 -24.19
N PRO A 94 10.16 -1.94 -24.15
CA PRO A 94 10.31 -0.83 -25.09
C PRO A 94 10.34 -1.26 -26.57
N LYS A 95 10.81 -2.48 -26.85
CA LYS A 95 10.84 -3.04 -28.22
C LYS A 95 9.46 -3.25 -28.83
N ASP A 96 8.44 -3.43 -27.99
CA ASP A 96 7.05 -3.63 -28.37
C ASP A 96 6.26 -2.31 -28.42
N ILE A 97 6.95 -1.19 -28.14
CA ILE A 97 6.38 0.15 -28.10
C ILE A 97 6.95 0.97 -29.25
N LYS A 98 6.09 1.35 -30.19
CA LYS A 98 6.45 2.24 -31.29
C LYS A 98 6.28 3.70 -30.86
N GLN A 99 7.38 4.45 -30.82
CA GLN A 99 7.36 5.89 -30.60
C GLN A 99 7.08 6.63 -31.92
N MET A 100 6.17 7.58 -31.88
CA MET A 100 5.84 8.52 -32.95
C MET A 100 5.87 9.93 -32.39
N SER A 101 6.79 10.76 -32.89
CA SER A 101 6.91 12.16 -32.49
C SER A 101 6.16 13.04 -33.48
N ALA A 102 5.26 13.88 -32.97
CA ALA A 102 4.55 14.92 -33.71
C ALA A 102 4.90 16.31 -33.17
N GLN A 103 4.48 17.36 -33.86
CA GLN A 103 4.90 18.74 -33.56
C GLN A 103 4.47 19.24 -32.16
N HIS A 104 3.45 18.62 -31.55
CA HIS A 104 2.91 19.02 -30.23
C HIS A 104 2.75 17.87 -29.22
N TRP A 105 2.96 16.63 -29.64
CA TRP A 105 2.87 15.47 -28.75
C TRP A 105 3.81 14.35 -29.17
N GLU A 106 4.18 13.52 -28.20
CA GLU A 106 4.79 12.22 -28.40
C GLU A 106 3.74 11.14 -28.15
N GLN A 107 3.74 10.12 -28.99
CA GLN A 107 2.83 8.99 -28.90
C GLN A 107 3.64 7.69 -28.84
N PHE A 108 3.26 6.80 -27.91
CA PHE A 108 3.89 5.51 -27.68
C PHE A 108 2.81 4.43 -27.81
N ASP A 109 2.83 3.70 -28.93
CA ASP A 109 1.81 2.74 -29.29
C ASP A 109 2.30 1.30 -29.13
N CYS A 110 1.47 0.45 -28.55
CA CYS A 110 1.65 -1.00 -28.57
C CYS A 110 0.40 -1.63 -29.20
N THR A 111 0.59 -2.49 -30.20
CA THR A 111 -0.50 -3.16 -30.93
C THR A 111 -0.61 -4.65 -30.61
N ASN A 112 0.38 -5.22 -29.92
CA ASN A 112 0.52 -6.65 -29.65
C ASN A 112 0.39 -7.02 -28.17
N PHE A 113 -0.03 -6.10 -27.29
CA PHE A 113 -0.29 -6.41 -25.89
C PHE A 113 -1.35 -7.52 -25.78
N THR A 114 -1.01 -8.62 -25.12
CA THR A 114 -1.86 -9.81 -25.02
C THR A 114 -2.14 -10.14 -23.56
N ALA A 115 -3.42 -10.24 -23.22
CA ALA A 115 -3.89 -10.65 -21.90
C ALA A 115 -4.49 -12.06 -21.95
N LYS A 116 -3.98 -12.96 -21.09
CA LYS A 116 -4.43 -14.37 -21.02
C LYS A 116 -5.75 -14.55 -20.26
N ARG A 117 -6.13 -13.59 -19.41
CA ARG A 117 -7.35 -13.62 -18.60
C ARG A 117 -8.01 -12.25 -18.55
N TRP A 118 -9.30 -12.25 -18.21
CA TRP A 118 -10.00 -11.04 -17.83
C TRP A 118 -9.62 -10.62 -16.41
N GLY A 119 -9.90 -9.36 -16.08
CA GLY A 119 -9.75 -8.81 -14.73
C GLY A 119 -9.33 -7.35 -14.73
N ARG A 120 -9.18 -6.78 -13.53
CA ARG A 120 -8.64 -5.44 -13.34
C ARG A 120 -7.13 -5.46 -13.19
N TYR A 121 -6.48 -4.47 -13.79
CA TYR A 121 -5.04 -4.27 -13.73
C TYR A 121 -4.71 -2.81 -13.44
N GLU A 122 -3.77 -2.58 -12.53
CA GLU A 122 -3.11 -1.28 -12.36
C GLU A 122 -2.06 -1.08 -13.46
N VAL A 123 -2.09 0.07 -14.10
CA VAL A 123 -1.13 0.45 -15.15
C VAL A 123 0.01 1.24 -14.52
N ARG A 124 1.21 0.67 -14.61
CA ARG A 124 2.45 1.31 -14.18
C ARG A 124 3.36 1.55 -15.36
N VAL A 125 3.91 2.76 -15.46
CA VAL A 125 4.86 3.13 -16.51
C VAL A 125 6.18 3.46 -15.86
N THR A 126 7.24 2.74 -16.24
CA THR A 126 8.61 3.06 -15.86
C THR A 126 9.23 3.92 -16.96
N TYR A 127 9.74 5.10 -16.61
CA TYR A 127 10.20 6.10 -17.57
C TYR A 127 11.40 6.90 -17.04
N THR A 128 12.09 7.59 -17.95
CA THR A 128 12.99 8.72 -17.64
C THR A 128 12.50 9.94 -18.38
N LEU A 129 12.59 11.11 -17.75
CA LEU A 129 12.16 12.39 -18.31
C LEU A 129 13.25 13.44 -18.08
N LYS A 130 13.90 13.92 -19.16
CA LYS A 130 15.03 14.85 -19.09
C LYS A 130 14.65 16.25 -18.61
N HIS A 131 13.42 16.69 -18.88
CA HIS A 131 12.97 18.06 -18.68
C HIS A 131 11.87 18.15 -17.62
N ALA A 132 11.43 19.39 -17.30
CA ALA A 132 10.41 19.66 -16.32
C ALA A 132 9.07 18.94 -16.60
N THR A 133 8.19 18.94 -15.60
CA THR A 133 6.94 18.16 -15.54
C THR A 133 6.16 18.08 -16.83
N LEU A 134 5.64 16.90 -17.14
CA LEU A 134 4.98 16.60 -18.40
C LEU A 134 3.60 15.97 -18.18
N GLY A 135 2.56 16.57 -18.76
CA GLY A 135 1.25 15.94 -18.79
C GLY A 135 1.21 14.77 -19.78
N SER A 136 0.65 13.65 -19.34
CA SER A 136 0.50 12.44 -20.14
C SER A 136 -0.89 11.81 -19.98
N GLN A 137 -1.26 11.02 -20.98
CA GLN A 137 -2.53 10.33 -21.06
C GLN A 137 -2.33 8.92 -21.62
N PHE A 138 -2.54 7.92 -20.78
CA PHE A 138 -2.59 6.51 -21.17
C PHE A 138 -3.99 6.16 -21.65
N ARG A 139 -4.11 5.52 -22.82
CA ARG A 139 -5.36 5.08 -23.41
C ARG A 139 -5.33 3.58 -23.62
N PHE A 140 -6.28 2.91 -22.97
CA PHE A 140 -6.56 1.49 -23.14
C PHE A 140 -8.08 1.34 -23.29
N GLY A 141 -8.53 0.99 -24.48
CA GLY A 141 -9.95 1.07 -24.82
C GLY A 141 -10.48 2.51 -24.79
N GLN A 142 -11.65 2.73 -24.19
CA GLN A 142 -12.36 4.03 -24.22
C GLN A 142 -11.98 4.99 -23.09
N GLN A 143 -11.44 4.48 -21.98
CA GLN A 143 -11.16 5.30 -20.79
C GLN A 143 -9.71 5.80 -20.81
N PRO A 144 -9.48 7.12 -20.90
CA PRO A 144 -8.15 7.67 -20.73
C PRO A 144 -7.79 7.80 -19.23
N LEU A 145 -6.59 7.36 -18.88
CA LEU A 145 -5.96 7.61 -17.59
C LEU A 145 -4.94 8.74 -17.74
N LYS A 146 -5.04 9.79 -16.92
CA LYS A 146 -4.17 10.96 -17.00
C LYS A 146 -3.13 10.93 -15.87
N LYS A 147 -1.92 11.38 -16.15
CA LYS A 147 -0.87 11.52 -15.15
C LYS A 147 -0.01 12.74 -15.47
N THR A 148 0.59 13.34 -14.45
CA THR A 148 1.67 14.31 -14.62
C THR A 148 2.97 13.62 -14.23
N LEU A 149 3.87 13.52 -15.19
CA LEU A 149 5.20 12.95 -15.00
C LEU A 149 6.15 14.04 -14.50
N THR A 150 7.11 13.65 -13.67
CA THR A 150 8.14 14.54 -13.12
C THR A 150 9.49 14.23 -13.74
N ALA A 151 10.34 15.24 -13.89
CA ALA A 151 11.70 15.06 -14.38
C ALA A 151 12.43 13.99 -13.56
N SER A 152 13.14 13.08 -14.25
CA SER A 152 14.02 12.11 -13.61
C SER A 152 15.06 11.61 -14.61
N HIS A 153 16.33 11.69 -14.21
CA HIS A 153 17.45 11.12 -14.94
C HIS A 153 17.63 9.62 -14.66
N GLN A 154 16.96 9.08 -13.64
CA GLN A 154 16.91 7.66 -13.32
C GLN A 154 15.53 7.09 -13.63
N PRO A 155 15.40 5.80 -13.99
CA PRO A 155 14.11 5.17 -14.16
C PRO A 155 13.21 5.39 -12.94
N LYS A 156 12.05 6.02 -13.15
CA LYS A 156 11.02 6.23 -12.14
C LYS A 156 9.72 5.60 -12.61
N ARG A 157 8.96 5.04 -11.68
CA ARG A 157 7.65 4.46 -11.92
C ARG A 157 6.54 5.50 -11.69
N ALA A 158 5.55 5.52 -12.57
CA ALA A 158 4.32 6.28 -12.40
C ALA A 158 3.09 5.36 -12.49
N VAL A 159 2.19 5.47 -11.51
CA VAL A 159 0.92 4.74 -11.49
C VAL A 159 -0.17 5.58 -12.12
N TYR A 160 -0.75 5.11 -13.24
CA TYR A 160 -1.80 5.84 -13.98
C TYR A 160 -3.20 5.56 -13.45
N GLY A 161 -3.37 4.51 -12.66
CA GLY A 161 -4.66 3.99 -12.20
C GLY A 161 -4.95 2.62 -12.82
N THR A 162 -6.22 2.21 -12.82
CA THR A 162 -6.61 0.87 -13.23
C THR A 162 -7.37 0.83 -14.55
N VAL A 163 -7.19 -0.26 -15.30
CA VAL A 163 -7.98 -0.63 -16.48
C VAL A 163 -8.65 -1.98 -16.24
N TYR A 164 -9.71 -2.26 -16.99
CA TYR A 164 -10.38 -3.56 -16.96
C TYR A 164 -10.27 -4.24 -18.32
N ILE A 165 -9.87 -5.52 -18.30
CA ILE A 165 -9.81 -6.38 -19.48
C ILE A 165 -11.01 -7.32 -19.41
N ASP A 166 -11.90 -7.23 -20.39
CA ASP A 166 -13.19 -7.92 -20.40
C ASP A 166 -13.12 -9.40 -20.79
N LYS A 167 -12.13 -9.76 -21.60
CA LYS A 167 -11.88 -11.13 -22.05
C LYS A 167 -10.40 -11.34 -22.40
N PRO A 168 -9.93 -12.59 -22.51
CA PRO A 168 -8.62 -12.86 -23.08
C PRO A 168 -8.53 -12.35 -24.52
N GLY A 169 -7.38 -11.80 -24.90
CA GLY A 169 -7.17 -11.30 -26.25
C GLY A 169 -5.99 -10.36 -26.38
N THR A 170 -5.81 -9.85 -27.60
CA THR A 170 -4.82 -8.83 -27.92
C THR A 170 -5.51 -7.47 -27.98
N TYR A 171 -4.94 -6.49 -27.29
CA TYR A 171 -5.49 -5.14 -27.19
C TYR A 171 -4.42 -4.12 -27.56
N PRO A 172 -4.76 -3.06 -28.32
CA PRO A 172 -3.87 -1.94 -28.48
C PRO A 172 -3.95 -0.99 -27.26
N PHE A 173 -2.84 -0.34 -26.96
CA PHE A 173 -2.84 0.84 -26.09
C PHE A 173 -1.94 1.92 -26.67
N ALA A 174 -2.19 3.15 -26.23
CA ALA A 174 -1.41 4.32 -26.62
C ALA A 174 -1.15 5.20 -25.40
N LEU A 175 0.10 5.61 -25.21
CA LEU A 175 0.47 6.64 -24.26
C LEU A 175 0.78 7.93 -25.03
N PHE A 176 0.06 8.99 -24.72
CA PHE A 176 0.28 10.33 -25.25
C PHE A 176 0.99 11.18 -24.20
N ALA A 177 1.97 11.95 -24.61
CA ALA A 177 2.62 12.95 -23.77
C ALA A 177 2.81 14.24 -24.56
N ALA A 178 2.77 15.41 -23.91
CA ALA A 178 3.07 16.65 -24.63
C ALA A 178 4.53 16.62 -25.18
N ALA A 179 4.79 17.30 -26.29
CA ALA A 179 6.14 17.38 -26.81
C ALA A 179 7.04 18.15 -25.82
N THR A 180 8.24 17.63 -25.57
CA THR A 180 9.22 18.23 -24.65
C THR A 180 10.19 19.21 -25.34
N GLY A 181 9.96 19.51 -26.62
CA GLY A 181 10.78 20.39 -27.45
C GLY A 181 11.16 19.72 -28.77
N ALA A 182 12.31 20.11 -29.34
CA ALA A 182 12.84 19.54 -30.58
C ALA A 182 13.44 18.12 -30.40
N GLU A 183 13.78 17.74 -29.17
CA GLU A 183 14.30 16.42 -28.82
C GLU A 183 13.29 15.63 -27.97
N ALA A 184 13.28 14.30 -28.12
CA ALA A 184 12.53 13.41 -27.26
C ALA A 184 13.12 13.42 -25.83
N GLY A 185 12.40 14.07 -24.92
CA GLY A 185 12.76 14.16 -23.51
C GLY A 185 12.22 13.01 -22.67
N LEU A 186 11.18 12.30 -23.14
CA LEU A 186 10.56 11.16 -22.46
C LEU A 186 11.03 9.85 -23.11
N ALA A 187 11.54 8.94 -22.29
CA ALA A 187 11.81 7.56 -22.69
C ALA A 187 11.03 6.60 -21.81
N ILE A 188 10.32 5.65 -22.44
CA ILE A 188 9.56 4.59 -21.76
C ILE A 188 10.44 3.34 -21.68
N HIS A 189 10.67 2.87 -20.47
CA HIS A 189 11.48 1.68 -20.19
C HIS A 189 10.60 0.44 -20.00
N GLN A 190 9.36 0.63 -19.54
CA GLN A 190 8.44 -0.48 -19.28
C GLN A 190 7.02 0.05 -19.14
N VAL A 191 6.04 -0.72 -19.62
CA VAL A 191 4.64 -0.59 -19.19
C VAL A 191 4.23 -1.93 -18.56
N ALA A 192 3.78 -1.89 -17.31
CA ALA A 192 3.35 -3.06 -16.56
C ALA A 192 1.85 -2.96 -16.25
N PHE A 193 1.14 -4.07 -16.45
CA PHE A 193 -0.23 -4.27 -16.01
C PHE A 193 -0.19 -5.23 -14.83
N VAL A 194 -0.32 -4.67 -13.63
CA VAL A 194 -0.22 -5.40 -12.36
C VAL A 194 -1.63 -5.81 -11.92
N PRO A 195 -1.91 -7.07 -11.56
CA PRO A 195 -3.22 -7.47 -11.06
C PRO A 195 -3.72 -6.55 -9.94
N ALA A 196 -5.00 -6.18 -9.98
CA ALA A 196 -5.60 -5.27 -9.00
C ALA A 196 -7.00 -5.76 -8.57
N PRO A 197 -7.46 -5.41 -7.35
CA PRO A 197 -8.76 -5.84 -6.85
C PRO A 197 -9.91 -5.17 -7.60
N GLU A 198 -11.01 -5.90 -7.79
CA GLU A 198 -12.17 -5.44 -8.55
C GLU A 198 -13.22 -4.75 -7.67
N GLY A 199 -13.30 -5.15 -6.41
CA GLY A 199 -14.17 -4.62 -5.37
C GLY A 199 -13.47 -3.59 -4.47
N PRO A 200 -14.21 -2.99 -3.52
CA PRO A 200 -13.65 -2.07 -2.54
C PRO A 200 -12.68 -2.79 -1.59
N ALA A 201 -11.75 -2.04 -0.99
CA ALA A 201 -10.89 -2.59 0.06
C ALA A 201 -11.75 -3.07 1.26
N PRO A 202 -11.40 -4.19 1.91
CA PRO A 202 -12.10 -4.63 3.11
C PRO A 202 -11.93 -3.63 4.26
N GLU A 203 -12.99 -3.45 5.04
CA GLU A 203 -13.01 -2.59 6.21
C GLU A 203 -13.30 -3.41 7.47
N GLN A 204 -12.67 -3.04 8.58
CA GLN A 204 -12.98 -3.65 9.87
C GLN A 204 -14.28 -3.06 10.43
N ALA A 205 -15.24 -3.95 10.73
CA ALA A 205 -16.51 -3.58 11.31
C ALA A 205 -16.37 -3.11 12.77
N ALA A 206 -17.41 -2.47 13.28
CA ALA A 206 -17.44 -1.94 14.64
C ALA A 206 -17.30 -3.03 15.73
N ASP A 207 -17.71 -4.27 15.45
CA ASP A 207 -17.51 -5.40 16.36
C ASP A 207 -16.08 -5.99 16.28
N GLY A 208 -15.24 -5.51 15.36
CA GLY A 208 -13.88 -5.97 15.12
C GLY A 208 -13.78 -6.97 13.97
N SER A 209 -14.88 -7.51 13.46
CA SER A 209 -14.86 -8.48 12.36
C SER A 209 -14.38 -7.86 11.04
N VAL A 210 -13.80 -8.69 10.18
CA VAL A 210 -13.40 -8.31 8.81
C VAL A 210 -13.92 -9.35 7.84
N VAL A 211 -14.58 -8.88 6.77
CA VAL A 211 -15.05 -9.73 5.68
C VAL A 211 -14.18 -9.47 4.45
N LEU A 212 -13.38 -10.46 4.07
CA LEU A 212 -12.50 -10.42 2.92
C LEU A 212 -13.21 -11.07 1.73
N GLU A 213 -14.03 -10.29 1.01
CA GLU A 213 -14.81 -10.76 -0.14
C GLU A 213 -13.90 -11.08 -1.34
N ALA A 214 -14.28 -12.06 -2.16
CA ALA A 214 -13.51 -12.45 -3.36
C ALA A 214 -13.20 -11.28 -4.29
N GLY A 215 -14.15 -10.36 -4.50
CA GLY A 215 -13.94 -9.21 -5.38
C GLY A 215 -12.86 -8.24 -4.89
N SER A 216 -12.61 -8.21 -3.58
CA SER A 216 -11.62 -7.33 -2.95
C SER A 216 -10.20 -7.90 -2.98
N ALA A 217 -10.00 -9.11 -3.53
CA ALA A 217 -8.70 -9.76 -3.58
C ALA A 217 -7.87 -9.27 -4.77
N THR A 218 -6.56 -9.15 -4.57
CA THR A 218 -5.59 -9.14 -5.66
C THR A 218 -5.24 -10.60 -6.00
N THR A 219 -5.37 -10.98 -7.27
CA THR A 219 -5.09 -12.35 -7.74
C THR A 219 -3.73 -12.39 -8.46
N TRP A 220 -2.71 -12.92 -7.80
CA TRP A 220 -1.38 -13.13 -8.39
C TRP A 220 -1.37 -14.47 -9.12
N SER A 221 -1.80 -14.42 -10.39
CA SER A 221 -2.26 -15.61 -11.10
C SER A 221 -2.20 -15.47 -12.61
N GLU A 222 -2.06 -16.62 -13.29
CA GLU A 222 -2.22 -16.71 -14.74
C GLU A 222 -3.64 -17.07 -15.17
N ASN A 223 -4.37 -17.87 -14.36
CA ASN A 223 -5.73 -18.29 -14.69
C ASN A 223 -6.73 -17.93 -13.57
N MET A 224 -6.40 -18.10 -12.29
CA MET A 224 -7.30 -17.75 -11.19
C MET A 224 -7.75 -16.28 -11.30
N ARG A 225 -9.03 -16.00 -11.07
CA ARG A 225 -9.60 -14.66 -11.18
C ARG A 225 -10.91 -14.53 -10.41
N TYR A 226 -11.32 -13.29 -10.19
CA TYR A 226 -12.64 -13.01 -9.66
C TYR A 226 -13.72 -13.27 -10.72
N GLU A 227 -14.78 -13.97 -10.32
CA GLU A 227 -15.96 -14.26 -11.11
C GLU A 227 -17.15 -13.44 -10.61
N PRO A 228 -17.41 -12.23 -11.16
CA PRO A 228 -18.32 -11.24 -10.57
C PRO A 228 -19.81 -11.57 -10.68
N LYS A 229 -20.16 -12.65 -11.40
CA LYS A 229 -21.56 -13.04 -11.57
C LYS A 229 -22.17 -13.38 -10.19
N PRO A 230 -23.36 -12.87 -9.83
CA PRO A 230 -23.93 -13.05 -8.49
C PRO A 230 -24.05 -14.51 -8.03
N GLU A 231 -24.33 -15.43 -8.95
CA GLU A 231 -24.41 -16.87 -8.68
C GLU A 231 -23.05 -17.53 -8.36
N LYS A 232 -21.95 -16.87 -8.75
CA LYS A 232 -20.58 -17.29 -8.46
C LYS A 232 -19.98 -16.48 -7.32
N ASN A 233 -19.71 -15.19 -7.58
CA ASN A 233 -19.09 -14.24 -6.65
C ASN A 233 -17.94 -14.89 -5.87
N CYS A 234 -16.95 -15.41 -6.60
CA CYS A 234 -15.84 -16.18 -6.03
C CYS A 234 -14.53 -15.91 -6.79
N LEU A 235 -13.42 -16.24 -6.14
CA LEU A 235 -12.17 -16.54 -6.81
C LEU A 235 -12.31 -17.93 -7.41
N GLY A 236 -12.39 -18.00 -8.73
CA GLY A 236 -12.57 -19.23 -9.49
C GLY A 236 -11.44 -19.44 -10.50
N PHE A 237 -11.58 -20.50 -11.29
CA PHE A 237 -10.54 -20.94 -12.26
C PHE A 237 -9.17 -21.20 -11.63
N TRP A 238 -9.17 -21.61 -10.35
CA TRP A 238 -7.94 -21.87 -9.62
C TRP A 238 -7.39 -23.25 -9.97
N THR A 239 -6.57 -23.30 -11.03
CA THR A 239 -6.05 -24.54 -11.63
C THR A 239 -4.55 -24.74 -11.48
N SER A 240 -3.83 -23.75 -10.97
CA SER A 240 -2.39 -23.81 -10.68
C SER A 240 -2.14 -23.67 -9.18
N GLU A 241 -1.17 -24.42 -8.65
CA GLU A 241 -0.70 -24.25 -7.27
C GLU A 241 0.18 -23.01 -7.11
N ASP A 242 0.75 -22.50 -8.20
CA ASP A 242 1.53 -21.25 -8.19
C ASP A 242 0.64 -19.99 -8.10
N ASP A 243 -0.66 -20.11 -8.40
CA ASP A 243 -1.60 -19.00 -8.32
C ASP A 243 -2.03 -18.78 -6.86
N PHE A 244 -2.07 -17.54 -6.39
CA PHE A 244 -2.53 -17.20 -5.03
C PHE A 244 -3.30 -15.88 -5.00
N ALA A 245 -4.00 -15.63 -3.90
CA ALA A 245 -4.77 -14.40 -3.70
C ALA A 245 -4.39 -13.73 -2.38
N GLU A 246 -4.54 -12.42 -2.32
CA GLU A 246 -4.32 -11.66 -1.11
C GLU A 246 -5.32 -10.52 -0.96
N TRP A 247 -5.53 -10.10 0.30
CA TRP A 247 -6.34 -8.95 0.66
C TRP A 247 -5.52 -8.02 1.53
N ASP A 248 -5.50 -6.75 1.15
CA ASP A 248 -4.96 -5.65 1.94
C ASP A 248 -6.09 -4.92 2.65
N PHE A 249 -5.97 -4.73 3.96
CA PHE A 249 -6.97 -4.05 4.78
C PHE A 249 -6.33 -3.35 5.98
N ASP A 250 -7.00 -2.36 6.55
CA ASP A 250 -6.55 -1.67 7.75
C ASP A 250 -7.24 -2.26 8.99
N VAL A 251 -6.44 -2.62 10.00
CA VAL A 251 -6.93 -3.10 11.31
C VAL A 251 -6.91 -1.95 12.29
N VAL A 252 -8.03 -1.66 12.92
CA VAL A 252 -8.17 -0.61 13.96
C VAL A 252 -8.15 -1.23 15.35
N LYS A 253 -8.73 -2.42 15.51
CA LYS A 253 -8.78 -3.20 16.74
C LYS A 253 -7.84 -4.40 16.59
N PRO A 254 -6.60 -4.36 17.09
CA PRO A 254 -5.74 -5.55 17.15
C PRO A 254 -6.35 -6.58 18.12
N GLY A 255 -5.98 -7.85 17.96
CA GLY A 255 -6.49 -8.95 18.76
C GLY A 255 -6.33 -10.31 18.10
N ARG A 256 -6.91 -11.33 18.71
CA ARG A 256 -7.00 -12.67 18.12
C ARG A 256 -8.25 -12.79 17.26
N TYR A 257 -8.12 -13.46 16.13
CA TYR A 257 -9.16 -13.64 15.14
C TYR A 257 -9.31 -15.11 14.78
N LYS A 258 -10.52 -15.64 14.89
CA LYS A 258 -10.88 -16.88 14.24
C LYS A 258 -10.95 -16.65 12.73
N VAL A 259 -10.27 -17.52 11.98
CA VAL A 259 -10.24 -17.51 10.52
C VAL A 259 -11.18 -18.59 9.99
N THR A 260 -12.14 -18.19 9.17
CA THR A 260 -13.06 -19.10 8.46
C THR A 260 -12.99 -18.82 6.97
N VAL A 261 -12.73 -19.85 6.16
CA VAL A 261 -12.76 -19.76 4.71
C VAL A 261 -14.12 -20.26 4.22
N VAL A 262 -14.82 -19.46 3.43
CA VAL A 262 -16.05 -19.87 2.73
C VAL A 262 -15.67 -20.31 1.33
N HIS A 263 -15.72 -21.61 1.09
CA HIS A 263 -15.22 -22.22 -0.15
C HIS A 263 -16.24 -23.12 -0.83
N GLY A 264 -16.01 -23.39 -2.11
CA GLY A 264 -16.67 -24.42 -2.89
C GLY A 264 -15.65 -25.35 -3.51
N CYS A 265 -15.95 -26.64 -3.57
CA CYS A 265 -15.13 -27.64 -4.23
C CYS A 265 -16.05 -28.63 -4.94
N GLY A 266 -15.81 -28.86 -6.23
CA GLY A 266 -16.52 -29.90 -6.96
C GLY A 266 -16.08 -31.29 -6.53
N THR A 267 -17.04 -32.22 -6.44
CA THR A 267 -16.79 -33.63 -6.12
C THR A 267 -15.69 -34.22 -6.99
N GLY A 268 -14.70 -34.85 -6.35
CA GLY A 268 -13.51 -35.41 -6.99
C GLY A 268 -12.36 -34.42 -7.18
N ASN A 269 -12.47 -33.19 -6.68
CA ASN A 269 -11.38 -32.20 -6.65
C ASN A 269 -10.84 -31.91 -5.23
N GLU A 270 -11.40 -32.54 -4.20
CA GLU A 270 -10.95 -32.38 -2.82
C GLU A 270 -9.53 -32.90 -2.57
N GLY A 271 -8.95 -32.52 -1.43
CA GLY A 271 -7.66 -33.02 -0.97
C GLY A 271 -6.47 -32.09 -1.20
N SER A 272 -6.63 -30.99 -1.94
CA SER A 272 -5.59 -29.95 -2.05
C SER A 272 -5.30 -29.36 -0.66
N GLU A 273 -4.04 -29.12 -0.33
CA GLU A 273 -3.66 -28.41 0.89
C GLU A 273 -3.44 -26.93 0.59
N VAL A 274 -4.03 -26.06 1.40
CA VAL A 274 -4.00 -24.60 1.22
C VAL A 274 -3.63 -23.94 2.55
N ALA A 275 -2.86 -22.87 2.48
CA ALA A 275 -2.41 -22.08 3.61
C ALA A 275 -3.08 -20.71 3.61
N VAL A 276 -3.57 -20.29 4.78
CA VAL A 276 -3.92 -18.89 5.07
C VAL A 276 -2.78 -18.26 5.86
N LYS A 277 -2.22 -17.15 5.37
CA LYS A 277 -1.04 -16.50 5.94
C LYS A 277 -1.35 -15.08 6.36
N VAL A 278 -0.93 -14.70 7.58
CA VAL A 278 -1.03 -13.33 8.13
C VAL A 278 0.24 -13.02 8.90
N GLY A 279 1.07 -12.10 8.37
CA GLY A 279 2.42 -11.88 8.89
C GLY A 279 3.25 -13.16 8.79
N GLU A 280 3.85 -13.58 9.90
CA GLU A 280 4.64 -14.83 10.00
C GLU A 280 3.79 -16.07 10.30
N GLN A 281 2.47 -15.90 10.53
CA GLN A 281 1.58 -17.01 10.89
C GLN A 281 1.05 -17.70 9.63
N GLU A 282 0.98 -19.02 9.67
CA GLU A 282 0.44 -19.86 8.63
C GLU A 282 -0.55 -20.88 9.22
N LEU A 283 -1.78 -20.91 8.68
CA LEU A 283 -2.80 -21.89 9.02
C LEU A 283 -3.12 -22.74 7.80
N LYS A 284 -2.82 -24.04 7.87
CA LYS A 284 -3.05 -24.98 6.77
C LYS A 284 -4.39 -25.70 6.93
N PHE A 285 -5.05 -25.95 5.81
CA PHE A 285 -6.25 -26.78 5.76
C PHE A 285 -6.28 -27.63 4.49
N THR A 286 -6.96 -28.77 4.58
CA THR A 286 -7.27 -29.60 3.42
C THR A 286 -8.65 -29.22 2.87
N VAL A 287 -8.71 -28.95 1.57
CA VAL A 287 -9.95 -28.65 0.85
C VAL A 287 -10.91 -29.84 0.92
N LYS A 288 -12.17 -29.59 1.27
CA LYS A 288 -13.22 -30.60 1.41
C LYS A 288 -14.20 -30.51 0.25
N ASP A 289 -14.75 -31.64 -0.19
CA ASP A 289 -15.85 -31.66 -1.14
C ASP A 289 -17.07 -30.94 -0.55
N THR A 290 -17.67 -30.04 -1.34
CA THR A 290 -18.89 -29.32 -0.96
C THR A 290 -20.09 -29.73 -1.81
N GLY A 291 -19.93 -30.69 -2.72
CA GLY A 291 -20.93 -31.14 -3.68
C GLY A 291 -21.04 -30.25 -4.93
N GLY A 292 -20.06 -29.37 -5.16
CA GLY A 292 -20.02 -28.49 -6.33
C GLY A 292 -19.28 -27.18 -6.07
N PHE A 293 -18.63 -26.61 -7.11
CA PHE A 293 -17.87 -25.35 -6.99
C PHE A 293 -18.72 -24.15 -6.53
N GLN A 294 -20.04 -24.15 -6.76
CA GLN A 294 -20.97 -23.11 -6.28
C GLN A 294 -21.80 -23.57 -5.07
N LYS A 295 -21.42 -24.67 -4.42
CA LYS A 295 -21.98 -25.11 -3.14
C LYS A 295 -21.04 -24.64 -2.04
N TRP A 296 -21.42 -23.56 -1.37
CA TRP A 296 -20.57 -22.92 -0.39
C TRP A 296 -20.62 -23.63 0.96
N SER A 297 -19.45 -23.87 1.54
CA SER A 297 -19.29 -24.41 2.88
C SER A 297 -18.28 -23.59 3.68
N GLU A 298 -18.60 -23.36 4.95
CA GLU A 298 -17.71 -22.69 5.89
C GLU A 298 -16.70 -23.70 6.47
N LEU A 299 -15.43 -23.37 6.37
CA LEU A 299 -14.34 -24.16 6.92
C LEU A 299 -13.57 -23.31 7.93
N PRO A 300 -13.74 -23.53 9.24
CA PRO A 300 -12.88 -22.95 10.26
C PRO A 300 -11.46 -23.48 10.09
N VAL A 301 -10.50 -22.58 9.90
CA VAL A 301 -9.09 -22.92 9.62
C VAL A 301 -8.22 -22.81 10.87
N GLY A 302 -8.55 -21.90 11.78
CA GLY A 302 -7.81 -21.72 13.04
C GLY A 302 -7.95 -20.30 13.57
N GLU A 303 -6.95 -19.86 14.33
CA GLU A 303 -6.87 -18.50 14.88
C GLU A 303 -5.54 -17.85 14.51
N VAL A 304 -5.57 -16.54 14.27
CA VAL A 304 -4.37 -15.70 14.10
C VAL A 304 -4.39 -14.54 15.08
N GLU A 305 -3.22 -14.06 15.49
CA GLU A 305 -3.07 -12.86 16.30
C GLU A 305 -2.58 -11.69 15.45
N ILE A 306 -3.31 -10.58 15.46
CA ILE A 306 -2.88 -9.31 14.87
C ILE A 306 -2.50 -8.37 16.02
N LYS A 307 -1.21 -8.13 16.20
CA LYS A 307 -0.65 -7.50 17.41
C LYS A 307 -0.80 -5.98 17.46
N SER A 308 -0.91 -5.33 16.30
CA SER A 308 -0.95 -3.87 16.19
C SER A 308 -2.00 -3.43 15.18
N ALA A 309 -2.57 -2.25 15.41
CA ALA A 309 -3.37 -1.57 14.41
C ALA A 309 -2.50 -1.17 13.20
N GLY A 310 -3.12 -1.02 12.04
CA GLY A 310 -2.48 -0.60 10.79
C GLY A 310 -2.73 -1.56 9.63
N LYS A 311 -1.96 -1.34 8.55
CA LYS A 311 -2.04 -2.13 7.32
C LYS A 311 -1.71 -3.58 7.60
N THR A 312 -2.63 -4.46 7.21
CA THR A 312 -2.52 -5.90 7.34
C THR A 312 -2.80 -6.55 5.99
N ARG A 313 -2.11 -7.64 5.72
CA ARG A 313 -2.33 -8.48 4.55
C ARG A 313 -2.68 -9.89 4.98
N LEU A 314 -3.72 -10.46 4.37
CA LEU A 314 -4.01 -11.88 4.43
C LEU A 314 -3.77 -12.50 3.05
N VAL A 315 -3.03 -13.59 3.00
CA VAL A 315 -2.77 -14.35 1.77
C VAL A 315 -3.42 -15.72 1.88
N ILE A 316 -4.02 -16.19 0.80
CA ILE A 316 -4.44 -17.59 0.64
C ILE A 316 -3.65 -18.21 -0.52
N ASP A 317 -2.93 -19.27 -0.21
CA ASP A 317 -1.84 -19.79 -1.04
C ASP A 317 -1.85 -21.33 -1.05
N PRO A 318 -1.91 -22.01 -2.20
CA PRO A 318 -1.90 -23.45 -2.26
C PRO A 318 -0.53 -23.99 -1.82
N VAL A 319 -0.54 -25.03 -0.98
CA VAL A 319 0.67 -25.81 -0.66
C VAL A 319 0.80 -26.96 -1.66
N THR A 320 -0.31 -27.58 -2.02
CA THR A 320 -0.37 -28.64 -3.03
C THR A 320 -1.68 -28.60 -3.80
N LYS A 321 -1.67 -29.00 -5.07
CA LYS A 321 -2.90 -29.26 -5.84
C LYS A 321 -3.13 -30.75 -6.05
N ALA A 322 -4.19 -31.29 -5.42
CA ALA A 322 -4.48 -32.72 -5.47
C ALA A 322 -5.05 -33.19 -6.81
N LYS A 323 -5.82 -32.35 -7.49
CA LYS A 323 -6.65 -32.71 -8.66
C LYS A 323 -6.61 -31.63 -9.74
N SER A 324 -7.71 -31.46 -10.49
CA SER A 324 -7.77 -30.50 -11.60
C SER A 324 -7.83 -29.05 -11.13
N ALA A 325 -8.53 -28.79 -10.02
CA ALA A 325 -8.66 -27.47 -9.39
C ALA A 325 -8.24 -27.50 -7.92
N VAL A 326 -7.89 -26.33 -7.36
CA VAL A 326 -7.55 -26.18 -5.94
C VAL A 326 -8.84 -26.06 -5.11
N LEU A 327 -9.58 -24.95 -5.28
CA LEU A 327 -10.90 -24.65 -4.70
C LEU A 327 -11.45 -23.36 -5.33
N ASP A 328 -12.75 -23.08 -5.14
CA ASP A 328 -13.31 -21.75 -5.31
C ASP A 328 -13.43 -21.05 -3.94
N VAL A 329 -13.03 -19.78 -3.84
CA VAL A 329 -13.12 -19.02 -2.58
C VAL A 329 -14.10 -17.89 -2.71
N ARG A 330 -15.16 -17.89 -1.90
CA ARG A 330 -16.14 -16.81 -1.88
C ARG A 330 -15.70 -15.65 -1.00
N LYS A 331 -15.19 -15.97 0.20
CA LYS A 331 -14.67 -14.99 1.15
C LYS A 331 -13.85 -15.65 2.26
N VAL A 332 -13.04 -14.85 2.94
CA VAL A 332 -12.41 -15.20 4.21
C VAL A 332 -12.98 -14.31 5.30
N LEU A 333 -13.33 -14.89 6.44
CA LEU A 333 -13.91 -14.20 7.59
C LEU A 333 -12.88 -14.18 8.72
N LEU A 334 -12.63 -12.99 9.26
CA LEU A 334 -11.90 -12.80 10.51
C LEU A 334 -12.91 -12.36 11.58
N THR A 335 -13.11 -13.19 12.60
CA THR A 335 -14.02 -12.91 13.71
C THR A 335 -13.23 -12.79 15.01
N PRO A 336 -13.34 -11.68 15.77
CA PRO A 336 -12.64 -11.54 17.03
C PRO A 336 -12.90 -12.71 17.98
N VAL A 337 -11.83 -13.19 18.61
CA VAL A 337 -11.90 -14.09 19.77
C VAL A 337 -12.04 -13.19 20.98
N GLY A 338 -13.09 -13.43 21.79
CA GLY A 338 -13.47 -12.56 22.92
C GLY A 338 -12.39 -12.35 23.98
#